data_AF-A0A2K2FS30-F1
#
_entry.id   AF-A0A2K2FS30-F1
#
_cell.length_a   1.000
_cell.length_b   1.000
_cell.length_c   1.000
_cell.angle_alpha   90.00
_cell.angle_beta   90.00
_cell.angle_gamma   90.00
#
_symmetry.space_group_name_H-M   'P 1'
#
loop_
_entity.id
_entity.type
_entity.pdbx_description
1 polymer ?
#
loop_
_entity_poly.entity_id
_entity_poly.type
_entity_poly.pdbx_seq_one_letter_code
_entity_poly.pdbx_strand_id
1 'polypeptide(L)'
;MMLKNYLLIDDKNLARFDELYRDYKRMYEDPDNCSPKFIIRTPVKLSSTVRERVEDPIAMLKAELDILRSHIEIGDDRVPSVRVQFGTAQVAAAFGCRMHVFENSLPAAGNHVVKSIEDIYKLRKPALDSGWYGKLKEFTEIFKENLPPGVHIQHPDIQSPFNNAYMIRGNDIFLDFYDDADAVGYLLDVVTDYMIELVPYLKNMISDDREWFFDWGAMWKGAARISNCSLHMISPEFYTKHILPRDKKLLKAIGGGRIHYCGTSDKVMDQMFKIDDLAGFDYDANHHNLWDICDKIPKNITLLQWGDPPEAQQSTVERLLKGDWPKKRNIIIEAQAGSIEEGRELLKRLRASVPD
;
A
#
# COMPACT_ATOMS: atom_id res chain seq x y z
N MET A 1 27.83 -10.68 1.75
CA MET A 1 27.25 -12.03 1.57
C MET A 1 26.18 -11.91 0.51
N MET A 2 26.22 -12.66 -0.60
CA MET A 2 25.17 -12.56 -1.62
C MET A 2 23.90 -13.25 -1.10
N LEU A 3 22.79 -12.51 -0.98
CA LEU A 3 21.52 -13.05 -0.47
C LEU A 3 20.70 -13.80 -1.53
N LYS A 4 21.18 -13.91 -2.77
CA LYS A 4 20.48 -14.63 -3.86
C LYS A 4 20.07 -16.06 -3.50
N ASN A 5 20.85 -16.72 -2.64
CA ASN A 5 20.63 -18.09 -2.20
C ASN A 5 20.06 -18.19 -0.77
N TYR A 6 19.66 -17.06 -0.16
CA TYR A 6 19.14 -17.02 1.20
C TYR A 6 17.73 -17.63 1.32
N LEU A 7 16.93 -17.47 0.27
CA LEU A 7 15.60 -18.05 0.14
C LEU A 7 15.58 -18.83 -1.19
N LEU A 8 15.64 -20.16 -1.09
CA LEU A 8 15.57 -21.03 -2.26
C LEU A 8 14.10 -21.24 -2.65
N ILE A 9 13.79 -20.95 -3.89
CA ILE A 9 12.46 -21.11 -4.48
C ILE A 9 12.59 -22.18 -5.56
N ASP A 10 11.83 -23.26 -5.43
CA ASP A 10 11.84 -24.37 -6.39
C ASP A 10 11.01 -24.07 -7.64
N ASP A 11 11.23 -24.85 -8.70
CA ASP A 11 10.53 -24.69 -9.98
C ASP A 11 9.00 -24.81 -9.83
N LYS A 12 8.54 -25.59 -8.84
CA LYS A 12 7.12 -25.72 -8.53
C LYS A 12 6.53 -24.40 -8.04
N ASN A 13 7.21 -23.70 -7.13
CA ASN A 13 6.76 -22.39 -6.67
C ASN A 13 6.89 -21.33 -7.75
N LEU A 14 7.94 -21.36 -8.58
CA LEU A 14 8.06 -20.44 -9.72
C LEU A 14 6.87 -20.58 -10.68
N ALA A 15 6.52 -21.81 -11.06
CA ALA A 15 5.36 -22.07 -11.91
C ALA A 15 4.03 -21.62 -11.26
N ARG A 16 3.90 -21.81 -9.94
CA ARG A 16 2.75 -21.34 -9.16
C ARG A 16 2.64 -19.81 -9.16
N PHE A 17 3.75 -19.08 -9.10
CA PHE A 17 3.74 -17.62 -9.15
C PHE A 17 3.23 -17.11 -10.50
N ASP A 18 3.65 -17.72 -11.61
CA ASP A 18 3.14 -17.36 -12.94
C ASP A 18 1.62 -17.53 -13.06
N GLU A 19 1.08 -18.60 -12.46
CA GLU A 19 -0.36 -18.82 -12.37
C GLU A 19 -1.04 -17.78 -11.48
N LEU A 20 -0.48 -17.52 -10.29
CA LEU A 20 -0.98 -16.51 -9.36
C LEU A 20 -1.06 -15.12 -10.02
N TYR A 21 -0.06 -14.74 -10.82
CA TYR A 21 -0.08 -13.47 -11.55
C TYR A 21 -1.20 -13.41 -12.58
N ARG A 22 -1.43 -14.49 -13.34
CA ARG A 22 -2.57 -14.57 -14.28
C ARG A 22 -3.90 -14.42 -13.56
N ASP A 23 -4.03 -15.03 -12.38
CA ASP A 23 -5.26 -14.92 -11.59
C ASP A 23 -5.47 -13.51 -11.04
N TYR A 24 -4.42 -12.85 -10.55
CA TYR A 24 -4.50 -11.46 -10.12
C TYR A 24 -4.90 -10.52 -11.26
N LYS A 25 -4.43 -10.76 -12.50
CA LYS A 25 -4.91 -10.00 -13.67
C LYS A 25 -6.40 -10.21 -13.91
N ARG A 26 -6.86 -11.46 -13.79
CA ARG A 26 -8.27 -11.82 -13.94
C ARG A 26 -9.17 -11.10 -12.92
N MET A 27 -8.70 -10.81 -11.71
CA MET A 27 -9.48 -10.04 -10.72
C MET A 27 -9.92 -8.66 -11.23
N TYR A 28 -9.19 -8.07 -12.18
CA TYR A 28 -9.54 -6.81 -12.84
C TYR A 28 -10.19 -7.04 -14.21
N GLU A 29 -9.66 -7.95 -15.02
CA GLU A 29 -10.09 -8.19 -16.41
C GLU A 29 -11.45 -8.93 -16.50
N ASP A 30 -11.71 -9.85 -15.58
CA ASP A 30 -12.94 -10.65 -15.52
C ASP A 30 -13.35 -10.89 -14.05
N PRO A 31 -13.86 -9.84 -13.37
CA PRO A 31 -14.14 -9.89 -11.93
C PRO A 31 -15.27 -10.85 -11.54
N ASP A 32 -16.11 -11.33 -12.49
CA ASP A 32 -17.14 -12.34 -12.22
C ASP A 32 -16.60 -13.76 -12.20
N ASN A 33 -15.58 -14.04 -13.03
CA ASN A 33 -15.02 -15.38 -13.21
C ASN A 33 -13.61 -15.50 -12.62
N CYS A 34 -13.34 -14.72 -11.57
CA CYS A 34 -12.14 -14.80 -10.76
C CYS A 34 -12.42 -15.46 -9.41
N SER A 35 -11.37 -15.82 -8.68
CA SER A 35 -11.48 -16.38 -7.33
C SER A 35 -10.91 -15.39 -6.30
N PRO A 36 -11.52 -15.31 -5.09
CA PRO A 36 -10.93 -14.60 -3.97
C PRO A 36 -9.49 -15.04 -3.70
N LYS A 37 -8.67 -14.11 -3.20
CA LYS A 37 -7.27 -14.38 -2.83
C LYS A 37 -7.10 -14.32 -1.33
N PHE A 38 -6.27 -15.20 -0.79
CA PHE A 38 -6.00 -15.31 0.64
C PHE A 38 -4.52 -15.11 0.93
N ILE A 39 -4.22 -14.18 1.84
CA ILE A 39 -2.87 -13.96 2.35
C ILE A 39 -2.87 -14.31 3.83
N ILE A 40 -2.18 -15.39 4.19
CA ILE A 40 -2.15 -15.93 5.54
C ILE A 40 -0.89 -15.47 6.25
N ARG A 41 -1.04 -14.52 7.17
CA ARG A 41 0.07 -14.00 7.97
C ARG A 41 0.35 -14.95 9.13
N THR A 42 1.63 -15.19 9.38
CA THR A 42 2.12 -15.95 10.54
C THR A 42 3.14 -15.12 11.30
N PRO A 43 3.34 -15.35 12.61
CA PRO A 43 4.44 -14.73 13.34
C PRO A 43 5.79 -15.05 12.70
N VAL A 44 6.61 -14.02 12.48
CA VAL A 44 7.98 -14.15 11.96
C VAL A 44 8.93 -13.46 12.92
N LYS A 45 9.88 -14.22 13.48
CA LYS A 45 10.93 -13.67 14.34
C LYS A 45 12.03 -13.08 13.47
N LEU A 46 12.07 -11.76 13.38
CA LEU A 46 13.12 -11.04 12.66
C LEU A 46 14.39 -10.93 13.50
N SER A 47 15.56 -11.06 12.85
CA SER A 47 16.85 -10.98 13.54
C SER A 47 17.36 -9.56 13.78
N SER A 48 16.64 -8.54 13.29
CA SER A 48 17.08 -7.14 13.30
C SER A 48 15.93 -6.20 13.67
N THR A 49 16.24 -5.09 14.34
CA THR A 49 15.27 -4.04 14.67
C THR A 49 14.87 -3.25 13.42
N VAL A 50 13.90 -2.33 13.53
CA VAL A 50 13.60 -1.44 12.39
C VAL A 50 14.76 -0.48 12.13
N ARG A 51 15.40 0.04 13.18
CA ARG A 51 16.55 0.94 13.05
C ARG A 51 17.68 0.31 12.25
N GLU A 52 18.09 -0.91 12.63
CA GLU A 52 19.16 -1.63 11.93
C GLU A 52 18.83 -1.83 10.44
N ARG A 53 17.59 -2.18 10.11
CA ARG A 53 17.14 -2.35 8.72
C ARG A 53 17.16 -1.05 7.94
N VAL A 54 16.85 0.08 8.58
CA VAL A 54 16.93 1.39 7.92
C VAL A 54 18.37 1.78 7.62
N GLU A 55 19.35 1.29 8.38
CA GLU A 55 20.78 1.61 8.23
C GLU A 55 21.52 0.62 7.33
N ASP A 56 21.07 -0.63 7.23
CA ASP A 56 21.70 -1.69 6.42
C ASP A 56 20.72 -2.33 5.41
N PRO A 57 20.95 -2.16 4.09
CA PRO A 57 20.11 -2.74 3.05
C PRO A 57 20.09 -4.28 3.08
N ILE A 58 21.18 -4.93 3.50
CA ILE A 58 21.25 -6.39 3.59
C ILE A 58 20.39 -6.88 4.76
N ALA A 59 20.44 -6.20 5.90
CA ALA A 59 19.55 -6.50 7.03
C ALA A 59 18.07 -6.32 6.64
N MET A 60 17.74 -5.26 5.91
CA MET A 60 16.37 -5.03 5.42
C MET A 60 15.92 -6.13 4.47
N LEU A 61 16.71 -6.46 3.45
CA LEU A 61 16.38 -7.50 2.48
C LEU A 61 16.19 -8.86 3.17
N LYS A 62 17.08 -9.22 4.08
CA LYS A 62 17.00 -10.47 4.84
C LYS A 62 15.66 -10.57 5.60
N ALA A 63 15.26 -9.50 6.28
CA ALA A 63 14.00 -9.47 7.01
C ALA A 63 12.78 -9.62 6.08
N GLU A 64 12.77 -8.94 4.93
CA GLU A 64 11.70 -9.09 3.94
C GLU A 64 11.64 -10.52 3.37
N LEU A 65 12.79 -11.15 3.10
CA LEU A 65 12.86 -12.55 2.66
C LEU A 65 12.42 -13.54 3.75
N ASP A 66 12.74 -13.29 5.02
CA ASP A 66 12.27 -14.10 6.14
C ASP A 66 10.73 -14.03 6.28
N ILE A 67 10.13 -12.87 6.00
CA ILE A 67 8.66 -12.73 5.94
C ILE A 67 8.08 -13.56 4.78
N LEU A 68 8.70 -13.53 3.60
CA LEU A 68 8.21 -14.28 2.43
C LEU A 68 8.28 -15.80 2.63
N ARG A 69 9.23 -16.31 3.43
CA ARG A 69 9.43 -17.75 3.61
C ARG A 69 8.14 -18.47 4.05
N SER A 70 7.42 -17.92 5.03
CA SER A 70 6.19 -18.57 5.53
C SER A 70 5.11 -18.65 4.46
N HIS A 71 4.91 -17.57 3.69
CA HIS A 71 3.93 -17.54 2.60
C HIS A 71 4.22 -18.55 1.49
N ILE A 72 5.50 -18.71 1.14
CA ILE A 72 5.94 -19.71 0.16
C ILE A 72 5.68 -21.12 0.67
N GLU A 73 5.98 -21.39 1.95
CA GLU A 73 5.74 -22.68 2.58
C GLU A 73 4.26 -23.01 2.77
N ILE A 74 3.40 -22.00 3.01
CA ILE A 74 1.94 -22.15 3.08
C ILE A 74 1.36 -22.39 1.68
N GLY A 75 1.91 -21.76 0.65
CA GLY A 75 1.36 -21.78 -0.71
C GLY A 75 0.12 -20.91 -0.86
N ASP A 76 0.04 -19.84 -0.08
CA ASP A 76 -1.04 -18.85 -0.17
C ASP A 76 -0.90 -17.95 -1.40
N ASP A 77 -1.80 -16.99 -1.52
CA ASP A 77 -1.89 -16.12 -2.68
C ASP A 77 -1.00 -14.88 -2.57
N ARG A 78 -0.05 -14.83 -1.63
CA ARG A 78 0.87 -13.69 -1.54
C ARG A 78 1.86 -13.70 -2.70
N VAL A 79 1.91 -12.60 -3.45
CA VAL A 79 2.97 -12.32 -4.41
C VAL A 79 4.32 -12.24 -3.68
N PRO A 80 5.37 -12.94 -4.15
CA PRO A 80 6.71 -12.87 -3.60
C PRO A 80 7.36 -11.51 -3.90
N SER A 81 7.05 -10.50 -3.10
CA SER A 81 7.61 -9.15 -3.25
C SER A 81 8.21 -8.61 -1.96
N VAL A 82 9.36 -7.94 -2.06
CA VAL A 82 10.05 -7.26 -0.95
C VAL A 82 10.00 -5.74 -1.12
N ARG A 83 9.99 -4.99 -0.03
CA ARG A 83 9.96 -3.52 -0.06
C ARG A 83 11.23 -2.92 0.54
N VAL A 84 11.80 -1.92 -0.14
CA VAL A 84 12.69 -0.96 0.53
C VAL A 84 11.82 -0.02 1.37
N GLN A 85 11.80 -0.24 2.68
CA GLN A 85 10.78 0.29 3.57
C GLN A 85 11.35 1.37 4.50
N PHE A 86 11.05 2.63 4.18
CA PHE A 86 11.43 3.80 4.98
C PHE A 86 10.25 4.53 5.61
N GLY A 87 9.06 3.92 5.62
CA GLY A 87 7.87 4.51 6.22
C GLY A 87 7.27 5.64 5.38
N THR A 88 6.40 6.42 6.02
CA THR A 88 5.37 7.21 5.33
C THR A 88 5.85 8.60 4.88
N ALA A 89 6.88 9.16 5.54
CA ALA A 89 7.22 10.58 5.41
C ALA A 89 8.19 10.92 4.28
N GLN A 90 8.42 10.01 3.32
CA GLN A 90 9.45 10.19 2.28
C GLN A 90 9.20 11.40 1.37
N VAL A 91 7.96 11.63 0.93
CA VAL A 91 7.62 12.83 0.13
C VAL A 91 7.80 14.08 0.98
N ALA A 92 7.29 14.11 2.21
CA ALA A 92 7.50 15.24 3.12
C ALA A 92 8.99 15.52 3.37
N ALA A 93 9.82 14.47 3.44
CA ALA A 93 11.26 14.61 3.57
C ALA A 93 11.94 15.19 2.33
N ALA A 94 11.43 14.89 1.12
CA ALA A 94 11.88 15.57 -0.09
C ALA A 94 11.58 17.08 -0.06
N PHE A 95 10.48 17.49 0.59
CA PHE A 95 10.17 18.91 0.85
C PHE A 95 10.95 19.51 2.03
N GLY A 96 11.82 18.73 2.70
CA GLY A 96 12.71 19.20 3.76
C GLY A 96 12.33 18.78 5.18
N CYS A 97 11.24 18.01 5.37
CA CYS A 97 10.95 17.44 6.69
C CYS A 97 12.05 16.44 7.09
N ARG A 98 12.43 16.43 8.36
CA ARG A 98 13.36 15.44 8.90
C ARG A 98 12.64 14.13 9.09
N MET A 99 13.28 13.03 8.74
CA MET A 99 12.84 11.69 9.09
C MET A 99 13.27 11.38 10.53
N HIS A 100 12.37 10.83 11.34
CA HIS A 100 12.67 10.29 12.66
C HIS A 100 12.72 8.76 12.59
N VAL A 101 13.80 8.16 13.09
CA VAL A 101 14.03 6.71 13.08
C VAL A 101 13.82 6.14 14.48
N PHE A 102 12.80 5.31 14.62
CA PHE A 102 12.51 4.59 15.86
C PHE A 102 13.27 3.26 15.92
N GLU A 103 13.34 2.65 17.11
CA GLU A 103 13.99 1.36 17.27
C GLU A 103 13.22 0.24 16.56
N ASN A 104 11.92 0.13 16.83
CA ASN A 104 11.08 -0.98 16.39
C ASN A 104 9.83 -0.56 15.58
N SER A 105 9.78 0.70 15.14
CA SER A 105 8.69 1.23 14.31
C SER A 105 9.25 1.88 13.05
N LEU A 106 8.48 1.87 11.96
CA LEU A 106 8.88 2.50 10.71
C LEU A 106 9.16 3.99 10.88
N PRO A 107 10.11 4.56 10.12
CA PRO A 107 10.39 5.99 10.20
C PRO A 107 9.15 6.84 9.89
N ALA A 108 9.06 8.00 10.54
CA ALA A 108 7.98 8.97 10.36
C ALA A 108 8.53 10.40 10.25
N ALA A 109 7.66 11.37 9.98
CA ALA A 109 8.06 12.78 9.97
C ALA A 109 8.43 13.22 11.40
N GLY A 110 9.65 13.72 11.57
CA GLY A 110 10.17 14.25 12.84
C GLY A 110 9.89 15.74 13.04
N ASN A 111 9.46 16.45 11.99
CA ASN A 111 8.98 17.83 12.02
C ASN A 111 8.16 18.14 10.76
N HIS A 112 7.55 19.32 10.76
CA HIS A 112 7.00 19.99 9.58
C HIS A 112 7.88 21.20 9.23
N VAL A 113 7.90 21.62 7.95
CA VAL A 113 8.80 22.69 7.45
C VAL A 113 8.09 24.01 7.18
N VAL A 114 6.79 23.96 6.86
CA VAL A 114 5.98 25.18 6.69
C VAL A 114 5.46 25.61 8.06
N LYS A 115 5.80 26.83 8.48
CA LYS A 115 5.51 27.36 9.83
C LYS A 115 4.41 28.40 9.86
N SER A 116 4.17 29.10 8.76
CA SER A 116 3.03 29.99 8.58
C SER A 116 2.30 29.69 7.28
N ILE A 117 1.08 30.17 7.16
CA ILE A 117 0.25 29.97 5.97
C ILE A 117 0.85 30.69 4.74
N GLU A 118 1.53 31.83 4.94
CA GLU A 118 2.22 32.56 3.87
C GLU A 118 3.44 31.82 3.32
N ASP A 119 4.09 30.97 4.14
CA ASP A 119 5.22 30.15 3.71
C ASP A 119 4.81 29.08 2.69
N ILE A 120 3.53 28.70 2.63
CA ILE A 120 3.00 27.75 1.65
C ILE A 120 3.30 28.23 0.22
N TYR A 121 3.06 29.50 -0.07
CA TYR A 121 3.26 30.08 -1.41
C TYR A 121 4.74 30.16 -1.82
N LYS A 122 5.67 29.96 -0.88
CA LYS A 122 7.11 29.91 -1.13
C LYS A 122 7.59 28.52 -1.51
N LEU A 123 6.77 27.49 -1.31
CA LEU A 123 7.14 26.12 -1.65
C LEU A 123 7.45 25.97 -3.14
N ARG A 124 8.42 25.11 -3.40
CA ARG A 124 8.83 24.68 -4.73
C ARG A 124 8.92 23.18 -4.74
N LYS A 125 8.61 22.59 -5.89
CA LYS A 125 8.78 21.17 -6.13
C LYS A 125 10.28 20.80 -5.94
N PRO A 126 10.61 19.83 -5.08
CA PRO A 126 11.99 19.38 -4.90
C PRO A 126 12.45 18.50 -6.07
N ALA A 127 13.73 18.12 -6.07
CA ALA A 127 14.24 17.14 -7.04
C ALA A 127 13.73 15.72 -6.70
N LEU A 128 13.69 14.83 -7.70
CA LEU A 128 13.16 13.47 -7.53
C LEU A 128 14.05 12.58 -6.65
N ASP A 129 15.29 12.96 -6.40
CA ASP A 129 16.26 12.30 -5.51
C ASP A 129 16.41 12.98 -4.13
N SER A 130 15.62 14.04 -3.87
CA SER A 130 15.66 14.79 -2.60
C SER A 130 15.20 13.96 -1.39
N GLY A 131 15.52 14.43 -0.18
CA GLY A 131 15.17 13.74 1.05
C GLY A 131 15.87 12.37 1.14
N TRP A 132 15.08 11.31 1.25
CA TRP A 132 15.59 9.93 1.35
C TRP A 132 15.52 9.16 0.03
N TYR A 133 15.12 9.78 -1.09
CA TYR A 133 15.00 9.09 -2.37
C TYR A 133 16.36 8.68 -2.98
N GLY A 134 17.44 9.41 -2.71
CA GLY A 134 18.80 8.95 -3.03
C GLY A 134 19.17 7.65 -2.31
N LYS A 135 18.89 7.57 -1.00
CA LYS A 135 19.10 6.35 -0.20
C LYS A 135 18.18 5.20 -0.64
N LEU A 136 16.93 5.51 -1.01
CA LEU A 136 15.98 4.53 -1.56
C LEU A 136 16.53 3.91 -2.84
N LYS A 137 17.08 4.72 -3.73
CA LYS A 137 17.69 4.25 -4.98
C LYS A 137 18.87 3.31 -4.68
N GLU A 138 19.79 3.71 -3.80
CA GLU A 138 20.93 2.88 -3.38
C GLU A 138 20.48 1.51 -2.83
N PHE A 139 19.51 1.50 -1.90
CA PHE A 139 18.97 0.26 -1.34
C PHE A 139 18.28 -0.59 -2.41
N THR A 140 17.57 0.04 -3.34
CA THR A 140 16.88 -0.66 -4.44
C THR A 140 17.89 -1.33 -5.39
N GLU A 141 18.99 -0.66 -5.71
CA GLU A 141 20.07 -1.23 -6.52
C GLU A 141 20.71 -2.45 -5.83
N ILE A 142 21.00 -2.34 -4.53
CA ILE A 142 21.51 -3.47 -3.72
C ILE A 142 20.51 -4.63 -3.66
N PHE A 143 19.21 -4.33 -3.54
CA PHE A 143 18.16 -5.35 -3.56
C PHE A 143 18.15 -6.10 -4.89
N LYS A 144 18.19 -5.40 -6.03
CA LYS A 144 18.23 -6.01 -7.37
C LYS A 144 19.42 -6.95 -7.55
N GLU A 145 20.58 -6.57 -7.04
CA GLU A 145 21.78 -7.39 -7.11
C GLU A 145 21.71 -8.66 -6.24
N ASN A 146 20.83 -8.69 -5.24
CA ASN A 146 20.77 -9.76 -4.24
C ASN A 146 19.44 -10.53 -4.19
N LEU A 147 18.48 -10.15 -5.03
CA LEU A 147 17.15 -10.74 -5.07
C LEU A 147 17.20 -12.21 -5.50
N PRO A 148 16.51 -13.12 -4.79
CA PRO A 148 16.30 -14.48 -5.27
C PRO A 148 15.46 -14.49 -6.57
N PRO A 149 15.64 -15.48 -7.46
CA PRO A 149 14.79 -15.64 -8.64
C PRO A 149 13.31 -15.74 -8.27
N GLY A 150 12.44 -15.06 -9.05
CA GLY A 150 10.99 -15.07 -8.83
C GLY A 150 10.49 -14.12 -7.73
N VAL A 151 11.38 -13.46 -6.98
CA VAL A 151 11.01 -12.39 -6.06
C VAL A 151 10.99 -11.06 -6.82
N HIS A 152 10.11 -10.14 -6.44
CA HIS A 152 10.01 -8.80 -7.02
C HIS A 152 10.29 -7.71 -5.97
N ILE A 153 10.65 -6.51 -6.42
CA ILE A 153 10.63 -5.33 -5.56
C ILE A 153 9.26 -4.66 -5.74
N GLN A 154 8.53 -4.44 -4.64
CA GLN A 154 7.27 -3.70 -4.62
C GLN A 154 7.51 -2.21 -4.39
N HIS A 155 6.48 -1.40 -4.65
CA HIS A 155 6.56 0.04 -4.43
C HIS A 155 6.99 0.39 -2.99
N PRO A 156 7.78 1.46 -2.80
CA PRO A 156 7.94 2.06 -1.47
C PRO A 156 6.57 2.58 -0.99
N ASP A 157 6.48 2.89 0.30
CA ASP A 157 5.25 3.47 0.83
C ASP A 157 4.98 4.86 0.22
N ILE A 158 3.88 4.95 -0.55
CA ILE A 158 3.39 6.20 -1.14
C ILE A 158 2.14 6.65 -0.38
N GLN A 159 2.21 7.86 0.18
CA GLN A 159 1.12 8.54 0.87
C GLN A 159 0.35 9.45 -0.10
N SER A 160 -0.90 9.80 0.19
CA SER A 160 -1.71 10.69 -0.65
C SER A 160 -1.20 12.15 -0.64
N PRO A 161 -1.66 12.98 -1.59
CA PRO A 161 -1.36 14.42 -1.58
C PRO A 161 -1.68 15.08 -0.23
N PHE A 162 -2.83 14.74 0.38
CA PHE A 162 -3.21 15.34 1.66
C PHE A 162 -2.35 14.86 2.83
N ASN A 163 -2.03 13.56 2.91
CA ASN A 163 -1.16 13.04 3.96
C ASN A 163 0.22 13.73 3.95
N ASN A 164 0.77 13.94 2.76
CA ASN A 164 2.04 14.65 2.59
C ASN A 164 1.93 16.15 2.89
N ALA A 165 0.89 16.82 2.41
CA ALA A 165 0.60 18.21 2.73
C ALA A 165 0.49 18.42 4.25
N TYR A 166 -0.23 17.54 4.95
CA TYR A 166 -0.34 17.52 6.40
C TYR A 166 1.03 17.36 7.08
N MET A 167 1.89 16.44 6.64
CA MET A 167 3.23 16.29 7.21
C MET A 167 4.14 17.51 6.94
N ILE A 168 3.96 18.21 5.82
CA ILE A 168 4.74 19.39 5.43
C ILE A 168 4.31 20.63 6.22
N ARG A 169 2.99 20.81 6.44
CA ARG A 169 2.39 21.96 7.14
C ARG A 169 2.27 21.77 8.64
N GLY A 170 2.08 20.53 9.10
CA GLY A 170 1.72 20.19 10.46
C GLY A 170 0.21 20.36 10.72
N ASN A 171 -0.16 20.32 12.00
CA ASN A 171 -1.56 20.34 12.44
C ASN A 171 -2.32 21.60 12.04
N ASP A 172 -1.64 22.71 11.80
CA ASP A 172 -2.28 23.97 11.39
C ASP A 172 -3.07 23.83 10.08
N ILE A 173 -2.73 22.85 9.23
CA ILE A 173 -3.45 22.60 7.97
C ILE A 173 -4.97 22.39 8.18
N PHE A 174 -5.38 21.90 9.36
CA PHE A 174 -6.79 21.70 9.66
C PHE A 174 -7.54 23.02 9.86
N LEU A 175 -6.87 24.05 10.35
CA LEU A 175 -7.41 25.40 10.49
C LEU A 175 -7.26 26.19 9.18
N ASP A 176 -6.19 25.94 8.43
CA ASP A 176 -5.94 26.61 7.14
C ASP A 176 -7.13 26.44 6.15
N PHE A 177 -7.92 25.36 6.22
CA PHE A 177 -9.15 25.21 5.43
C PHE A 177 -10.18 26.33 5.63
N TYR A 178 -10.19 26.95 6.82
CA TYR A 178 -11.09 28.04 7.18
C TYR A 178 -10.42 29.40 6.98
N ASP A 179 -9.13 29.50 7.30
CA ASP A 179 -8.38 30.75 7.30
C ASP A 179 -7.97 31.19 5.89
N ASP A 180 -7.44 30.27 5.07
CA ASP A 180 -7.09 30.50 3.66
C ASP A 180 -7.13 29.17 2.88
N ALA A 181 -8.31 28.83 2.37
CA ALA A 181 -8.50 27.62 1.58
C ALA A 181 -7.72 27.63 0.24
N ASP A 182 -7.31 28.79 -0.26
CA ASP A 182 -6.49 28.91 -1.46
C ASP A 182 -5.04 28.50 -1.16
N ALA A 183 -4.52 28.82 0.03
CA ALA A 183 -3.22 28.33 0.48
C ALA A 183 -3.22 26.80 0.60
N VAL A 184 -4.26 26.20 1.18
CA VAL A 184 -4.40 24.73 1.23
C VAL A 184 -4.44 24.14 -0.19
N GLY A 185 -5.19 24.77 -1.10
CA GLY A 185 -5.22 24.40 -2.51
C GLY A 185 -3.83 24.42 -3.16
N TYR A 186 -3.07 25.50 -2.94
CA TYR A 186 -1.71 25.63 -3.46
C TYR A 186 -0.77 24.54 -2.92
N LEU A 187 -0.79 24.28 -1.61
CA LEU A 187 0.01 23.22 -0.99
C LEU A 187 -0.33 21.85 -1.60
N LEU A 188 -1.62 21.52 -1.71
CA LEU A 188 -2.09 20.28 -2.31
C LEU A 188 -1.65 20.15 -3.77
N ASP A 189 -1.71 21.23 -4.55
CA ASP A 189 -1.31 21.22 -5.96
C ASP A 189 0.19 21.00 -6.12
N VAL A 190 1.04 21.70 -5.36
CA VAL A 190 2.50 21.53 -5.42
C VAL A 190 2.92 20.11 -5.04
N VAL A 191 2.30 19.54 -4.00
CA VAL A 191 2.56 18.14 -3.59
C VAL A 191 2.08 17.16 -4.65
N THR A 192 0.88 17.38 -5.21
CA THR A 192 0.32 16.52 -6.26
C THR A 192 1.19 16.52 -7.51
N ASP A 193 1.63 17.69 -7.96
CA ASP A 193 2.48 17.83 -9.14
C ASP A 193 3.84 17.16 -8.95
N TYR A 194 4.42 17.24 -7.75
CA TYR A 194 5.62 16.47 -7.42
C TYR A 194 5.36 14.97 -7.52
N MET A 195 4.26 14.49 -6.94
CA MET A 195 3.90 13.07 -6.94
C MET A 195 3.65 12.50 -8.33
N ILE A 196 3.07 13.30 -9.24
CA ILE A 196 2.85 12.91 -10.65
C ILE A 196 4.17 12.56 -11.35
N GLU A 197 5.26 13.26 -11.02
CA GLU A 197 6.58 12.98 -11.57
C GLU A 197 7.32 11.89 -10.79
N LEU A 198 7.16 11.88 -9.47
CA LEU A 198 7.85 10.96 -8.58
C LEU A 198 7.37 9.51 -8.74
N VAL A 199 6.06 9.26 -8.83
CA VAL A 199 5.53 7.89 -8.86
C VAL A 199 6.07 7.10 -10.07
N PRO A 200 6.02 7.62 -11.32
CA PRO A 200 6.64 6.95 -12.47
C PRO A 200 8.15 6.77 -12.31
N TYR A 201 8.85 7.76 -11.74
CA TYR A 201 10.29 7.67 -11.46
C TYR A 201 10.60 6.49 -10.52
N LEU A 202 9.85 6.33 -9.43
CA LEU A 202 10.01 5.20 -8.50
C LEU A 202 9.60 3.87 -9.13
N LYS A 203 8.51 3.84 -9.90
CA LYS A 203 8.05 2.62 -10.60
C LYS A 203 9.13 2.10 -11.56
N ASN A 204 9.73 2.99 -12.35
CA ASN A 204 10.81 2.66 -13.27
C ASN A 204 12.07 2.14 -12.56
N MET A 205 12.26 2.43 -11.26
CA MET A 205 13.35 1.84 -10.50
C MET A 205 13.15 0.36 -10.22
N ILE A 206 11.93 -0.16 -10.22
CA ILE A 206 11.64 -1.51 -9.73
C ILE A 206 11.03 -2.43 -10.79
N SER A 207 10.41 -1.89 -11.84
CA SER A 207 9.75 -2.67 -12.89
C SER A 207 9.66 -1.91 -14.21
N ASP A 208 9.69 -2.66 -15.32
CA ASP A 208 9.38 -2.15 -16.67
C ASP A 208 7.88 -2.26 -17.01
N ASP A 209 7.09 -2.97 -16.18
CA ASP A 209 5.65 -3.12 -16.38
C ASP A 209 4.96 -1.76 -16.19
N ARG A 210 4.23 -1.30 -17.21
CA ARG A 210 3.53 -0.02 -17.20
C ARG A 210 2.13 -0.12 -16.64
N GLU A 211 1.54 -1.29 -16.64
CA GLU A 211 0.12 -1.52 -16.37
C GLU A 211 -0.15 -2.13 -15.00
N TRP A 212 0.82 -2.84 -14.44
CA TRP A 212 0.69 -3.55 -13.18
C TRP A 212 1.81 -3.17 -12.23
N PHE A 213 1.55 -3.30 -10.94
CA PHE A 213 2.54 -3.10 -9.89
C PHE A 213 2.29 -4.04 -8.71
N PHE A 214 3.33 -4.30 -7.94
CA PHE A 214 3.25 -5.08 -6.71
C PHE A 214 3.20 -4.16 -5.50
N ASP A 215 2.30 -4.45 -4.58
CA ASP A 215 2.16 -3.72 -3.34
C ASP A 215 1.39 -4.53 -2.28
N TRP A 216 1.90 -4.57 -1.06
CA TRP A 216 1.38 -5.37 0.07
C TRP A 216 1.17 -6.85 -0.23
N GLY A 217 2.08 -7.43 -1.01
CA GLY A 217 2.03 -8.87 -1.33
C GLY A 217 0.90 -9.26 -2.29
N ALA A 218 0.35 -8.29 -3.03
CA ALA A 218 -0.60 -8.53 -4.11
C ALA A 218 -0.17 -7.79 -5.38
N MET A 219 -0.73 -8.19 -6.52
CA MET A 219 -0.55 -7.51 -7.81
C MET A 219 -1.78 -6.68 -8.15
N TRP A 220 -1.54 -5.45 -8.60
CA TRP A 220 -2.56 -4.43 -8.78
C TRP A 220 -2.47 -3.80 -10.16
N LYS A 221 -3.63 -3.48 -10.76
CA LYS A 221 -3.70 -2.66 -11.97
C LYS A 221 -3.35 -1.20 -11.62
N GLY A 222 -2.55 -0.57 -12.46
CA GLY A 222 -2.15 0.84 -12.36
C GLY A 222 -0.66 1.02 -12.04
N ALA A 223 -0.34 2.11 -11.36
CA ALA A 223 1.05 2.50 -11.09
C ALA A 223 1.43 2.55 -9.61
N ALA A 224 0.51 2.88 -8.70
CA ALA A 224 0.83 2.93 -7.27
C ALA A 224 -0.43 2.84 -6.40
N ARG A 225 -0.21 2.61 -5.10
CA ARG A 225 -1.21 2.82 -4.05
C ARG A 225 -0.98 4.18 -3.39
N ILE A 226 -2.02 5.00 -3.22
CA ILE A 226 -1.97 6.19 -2.34
C ILE A 226 -2.70 5.91 -1.02
N SER A 227 -2.02 6.19 0.10
CA SER A 227 -2.62 6.05 1.44
C SER A 227 -3.25 7.35 1.91
N ASN A 228 -4.53 7.30 2.27
CA ASN A 228 -5.36 8.43 2.68
C ASN A 228 -5.72 8.35 4.18
N CYS A 229 -4.71 8.24 5.03
CA CYS A 229 -4.85 8.06 6.48
C CYS A 229 -5.39 9.30 7.22
N SER A 230 -4.96 10.50 6.83
CA SER A 230 -5.32 11.75 7.53
C SER A 230 -6.73 12.24 7.21
N LEU A 231 -7.41 11.62 6.24
CA LEU A 231 -8.80 11.97 5.89
C LEU A 231 -9.80 11.71 7.02
N HIS A 232 -9.44 10.87 8.00
CA HIS A 232 -10.25 10.69 9.22
C HIS A 232 -10.41 12.00 10.00
N MET A 233 -9.47 12.94 9.87
CA MET A 233 -9.40 14.16 10.67
C MET A 233 -10.12 15.36 10.03
N ILE A 234 -10.77 15.19 8.88
CA ILE A 234 -11.47 16.26 8.16
C ILE A 234 -12.89 15.85 7.78
N SER A 235 -13.73 16.84 7.48
CA SER A 235 -15.09 16.57 7.03
C SER A 235 -15.11 15.98 5.62
N PRO A 236 -16.12 15.14 5.27
CA PRO A 236 -16.31 14.67 3.91
C PRO A 236 -16.45 15.79 2.87
N GLU A 237 -16.98 16.94 3.29
CA GLU A 237 -17.11 18.13 2.45
C GLU A 237 -15.74 18.70 2.08
N PHE A 238 -14.80 18.78 3.03
CA PHE A 238 -13.43 19.21 2.75
C PHE A 238 -12.70 18.22 1.84
N TYR A 239 -12.87 16.92 2.05
CA TYR A 239 -12.35 15.91 1.13
C TYR A 239 -12.86 16.15 -0.29
N THR A 240 -14.18 16.22 -0.46
CA THR A 240 -14.82 16.34 -1.78
C THR A 240 -14.40 17.62 -2.50
N LYS A 241 -14.33 18.74 -1.79
CA LYS A 241 -14.03 20.05 -2.38
C LYS A 241 -12.54 20.26 -2.67
N HIS A 242 -11.67 19.89 -1.73
CA HIS A 242 -10.26 20.28 -1.79
C HIS A 242 -9.33 19.15 -2.23
N ILE A 243 -9.57 17.91 -1.79
CA ILE A 243 -8.60 16.81 -1.91
C ILE A 243 -8.95 15.84 -3.03
N LEU A 244 -10.22 15.43 -3.17
CA LEU A 244 -10.68 14.53 -4.23
C LEU A 244 -10.24 14.98 -5.64
N PRO A 245 -10.25 16.28 -6.01
CA PRO A 245 -9.73 16.70 -7.31
C PRO A 245 -8.25 16.35 -7.53
N ARG A 246 -7.43 16.36 -6.48
CA ARG A 246 -6.00 16.03 -6.54
C ARG A 246 -5.77 14.52 -6.57
N ASP A 247 -6.52 13.74 -5.80
CA ASP A 247 -6.51 12.28 -5.90
C ASP A 247 -6.85 11.82 -7.33
N LYS A 248 -7.90 12.42 -7.94
CA LYS A 248 -8.27 12.19 -9.34
C LYS A 248 -7.17 12.60 -10.30
N LYS A 249 -6.61 13.80 -10.15
CA LYS A 249 -5.52 14.31 -11.00
C LYS A 249 -4.31 13.38 -10.96
N LEU A 250 -3.90 12.96 -9.77
CA LEU A 250 -2.76 12.07 -9.56
C LEU A 250 -3.00 10.71 -10.20
N LEU A 251 -4.08 10.01 -9.84
CA LEU A 251 -4.35 8.66 -10.35
C LEU A 251 -4.47 8.66 -11.87
N LYS A 252 -5.17 9.64 -12.45
CA LYS A 252 -5.25 9.81 -13.90
C LYS A 252 -3.87 9.98 -14.56
N ALA A 253 -3.04 10.85 -14.00
CA ALA A 253 -1.74 11.16 -14.59
C ALA A 253 -0.74 9.99 -14.54
N ILE A 254 -0.83 9.13 -13.52
CA ILE A 254 0.07 7.98 -13.38
C ILE A 254 -0.44 6.70 -14.08
N GLY A 255 -1.63 6.73 -14.70
CA GLY A 255 -2.23 5.56 -15.36
C GLY A 255 -3.04 4.65 -14.42
N GLY A 256 -3.61 5.23 -13.37
CA GLY A 256 -4.46 4.58 -12.40
C GLY A 256 -3.72 3.94 -11.23
N GLY A 257 -4.48 3.37 -10.32
CA GLY A 257 -3.91 2.73 -9.14
C GLY A 257 -4.92 2.35 -8.07
N ARG A 258 -4.42 2.33 -6.84
CA ARG A 258 -5.17 1.90 -5.65
C ARG A 258 -5.24 3.00 -4.61
N ILE A 259 -6.32 3.05 -3.84
CA ILE A 259 -6.42 3.88 -2.64
C ILE A 259 -6.54 2.99 -1.41
N HIS A 260 -5.75 3.31 -0.38
CA HIS A 260 -5.93 2.82 0.99
C HIS A 260 -6.65 3.88 1.83
N TYR A 261 -7.73 3.51 2.51
CA TYR A 261 -8.50 4.41 3.37
C TYR A 261 -8.62 3.88 4.81
N CYS A 262 -8.00 4.60 5.76
CA CYS A 262 -8.12 4.30 7.20
C CYS A 262 -9.29 5.01 7.88
N GLY A 263 -9.96 5.94 7.20
CA GLY A 263 -10.99 6.75 7.85
C GLY A 263 -12.29 5.98 8.09
N THR A 264 -13.19 6.55 8.88
CA THR A 264 -14.45 5.91 9.29
C THR A 264 -15.65 6.36 8.46
N SER A 265 -15.49 7.31 7.55
CA SER A 265 -16.62 7.93 6.85
C SER A 265 -16.95 7.20 5.55
N ASP A 266 -18.10 6.54 5.52
CA ASP A 266 -18.67 5.98 4.29
C ASP A 266 -18.81 7.03 3.19
N LYS A 267 -19.19 8.27 3.55
CA LYS A 267 -19.36 9.36 2.57
C LYS A 267 -18.07 9.67 1.82
N VAL A 268 -16.91 9.57 2.47
CA VAL A 268 -15.60 9.77 1.82
C VAL A 268 -15.32 8.62 0.86
N MET A 269 -15.50 7.39 1.32
CA MET A 269 -15.33 6.19 0.51
C MET A 269 -16.24 6.19 -0.72
N ASP A 270 -17.50 6.58 -0.58
CA ASP A 270 -18.46 6.67 -1.68
C ASP A 270 -18.04 7.70 -2.75
N GLN A 271 -17.29 8.75 -2.38
CA GLN A 271 -16.70 9.66 -3.36
C GLN A 271 -15.45 9.08 -4.03
N MET A 272 -14.63 8.31 -3.30
CA MET A 272 -13.45 7.63 -3.86
C MET A 272 -13.84 6.64 -4.95
N PHE A 273 -14.95 5.92 -4.78
CA PHE A 273 -15.48 4.99 -5.79
C PHE A 273 -15.92 5.67 -7.10
N LYS A 274 -15.99 7.00 -7.14
CA LYS A 274 -16.30 7.79 -8.35
C LYS A 274 -15.03 8.30 -9.05
N ILE A 275 -13.87 7.75 -8.72
CA ILE A 275 -12.61 8.04 -9.41
C ILE A 275 -12.46 7.00 -10.54
N ASP A 276 -12.49 7.46 -11.78
CA ASP A 276 -12.48 6.57 -12.96
C ASP A 276 -11.21 5.71 -13.05
N ASP A 277 -10.06 6.28 -12.64
CA ASP A 277 -8.75 5.64 -12.67
C ASP A 277 -8.44 4.80 -11.41
N LEU A 278 -9.44 4.55 -10.56
CA LEU A 278 -9.31 3.68 -9.39
C LEU A 278 -9.53 2.22 -9.81
N ALA A 279 -8.51 1.38 -9.67
CA ALA A 279 -8.57 -0.04 -10.02
C ALA A 279 -8.50 -0.98 -8.81
N GLY A 280 -8.05 -0.47 -7.67
CA GLY A 280 -8.03 -1.20 -6.40
C GLY A 280 -8.45 -0.32 -5.24
N PHE A 281 -9.01 -0.92 -4.21
CA PHE A 281 -9.34 -0.23 -2.98
C PHE A 281 -9.04 -1.12 -1.79
N ASP A 282 -8.53 -0.53 -0.72
CA ASP A 282 -8.38 -1.23 0.54
C ASP A 282 -8.73 -0.35 1.73
N TYR A 283 -9.27 -0.98 2.75
CA TYR A 283 -9.92 -0.32 3.87
C TYR A 283 -9.58 -1.00 5.18
N ASP A 284 -9.78 -0.25 6.27
CA ASP A 284 -9.61 -0.76 7.63
C ASP A 284 -10.85 -1.54 8.11
N ALA A 285 -10.66 -2.84 8.36
CA ALA A 285 -11.66 -3.76 8.88
C ALA A 285 -12.17 -3.38 10.28
N ASN A 286 -11.44 -2.54 11.03
CA ASN A 286 -11.91 -2.00 12.31
C ASN A 286 -13.11 -1.06 12.15
N HIS A 287 -13.34 -0.51 10.95
CA HIS A 287 -14.29 0.56 10.72
C HIS A 287 -15.35 0.23 9.68
N HIS A 288 -15.06 -0.70 8.78
CA HIS A 288 -15.98 -1.05 7.70
C HIS A 288 -16.17 -2.55 7.56
N ASN A 289 -17.37 -2.93 7.15
CA ASN A 289 -17.74 -4.32 6.93
C ASN A 289 -17.54 -4.72 5.45
N LEU A 290 -17.01 -5.93 5.22
CA LEU A 290 -16.78 -6.45 3.87
C LEU A 290 -18.05 -6.50 3.01
N TRP A 291 -19.18 -6.94 3.57
CA TRP A 291 -20.42 -7.09 2.81
C TRP A 291 -20.99 -5.73 2.40
N ASP A 292 -21.05 -4.78 3.32
CA ASP A 292 -21.53 -3.42 3.04
C ASP A 292 -20.70 -2.74 1.95
N ILE A 293 -19.37 -2.92 1.96
CA ILE A 293 -18.51 -2.39 0.91
C ILE A 293 -18.75 -3.12 -0.41
N CYS A 294 -18.86 -4.45 -0.40
CA CYS A 294 -19.10 -5.24 -1.61
C CYS A 294 -20.41 -4.87 -2.32
N ASP A 295 -21.43 -4.43 -1.59
CA ASP A 295 -22.71 -4.01 -2.14
C ASP A 295 -22.65 -2.66 -2.89
N LYS A 296 -21.69 -1.79 -2.54
CA LYS A 296 -21.56 -0.44 -3.12
C LYS A 296 -20.36 -0.24 -4.03
N ILE A 297 -19.29 -1.00 -3.85
CA ILE A 297 -18.05 -0.81 -4.60
C ILE A 297 -18.25 -1.20 -6.07
N PRO A 298 -17.78 -0.39 -7.04
CA PRO A 298 -17.77 -0.77 -8.43
C PRO A 298 -17.11 -2.13 -8.67
N LYS A 299 -17.73 -2.91 -9.56
CA LYS A 299 -17.37 -4.30 -9.83
C LYS A 299 -15.90 -4.49 -10.23
N ASN A 300 -15.39 -3.59 -11.06
CA ASN A 300 -14.03 -3.61 -11.61
C ASN A 300 -12.94 -3.17 -10.62
N ILE A 301 -13.30 -2.71 -9.42
CA ILE A 301 -12.33 -2.32 -8.39
C ILE A 301 -12.02 -3.54 -7.52
N THR A 302 -10.78 -4.02 -7.54
CA THR A 302 -10.33 -5.10 -6.65
C THR A 302 -10.29 -4.62 -5.21
N LEU A 303 -10.87 -5.38 -4.29
CA LEU A 303 -10.96 -5.00 -2.88
C LEU A 303 -9.96 -5.78 -2.04
N LEU A 304 -9.23 -5.11 -1.14
CA LEU A 304 -8.48 -5.79 -0.07
C LEU A 304 -8.99 -5.32 1.29
N GLN A 305 -9.23 -6.28 2.18
CA GLN A 305 -9.53 -5.99 3.57
C GLN A 305 -8.23 -5.96 4.36
N TRP A 306 -7.86 -4.78 4.88
CA TRP A 306 -6.71 -4.61 5.76
C TRP A 306 -7.20 -4.48 7.21
N GLY A 307 -6.39 -4.90 8.17
CA GLY A 307 -6.74 -4.81 9.59
C GLY A 307 -5.52 -4.95 10.48
N ASP A 308 -5.42 -4.05 11.46
CA ASP A 308 -4.45 -4.07 12.55
C ASP A 308 -5.17 -3.52 13.81
N PRO A 309 -5.20 -4.25 14.94
CA PRO A 309 -4.59 -5.55 15.15
C PRO A 309 -5.32 -6.66 14.36
N PRO A 310 -4.71 -7.85 14.23
CA PRO A 310 -5.24 -8.99 13.47
C PRO A 310 -6.73 -9.31 13.65
N GLU A 311 -7.22 -9.13 14.87
CA GLU A 311 -8.55 -9.49 15.32
C GLU A 311 -9.64 -8.72 14.58
N ALA A 312 -9.30 -7.56 13.99
CA ALA A 312 -10.20 -6.79 13.13
C ALA A 312 -10.78 -7.62 11.97
N GLN A 313 -10.07 -8.65 11.51
CA GLN A 313 -10.47 -9.51 10.40
C GLN A 313 -11.17 -10.79 10.84
N GLN A 314 -11.11 -11.14 12.13
CA GLN A 314 -11.55 -12.45 12.64
C GLN A 314 -13.03 -12.72 12.31
N SER A 315 -13.91 -11.76 12.54
CA SER A 315 -15.35 -11.89 12.26
C SER A 315 -15.64 -12.15 10.78
N THR A 316 -14.84 -11.55 9.89
CA THR A 316 -14.96 -11.76 8.45
C THR A 316 -14.53 -13.18 8.11
N VAL A 317 -13.36 -13.61 8.55
CA VAL A 317 -12.83 -14.97 8.32
C VAL A 317 -13.80 -16.04 8.83
N GLU A 318 -14.39 -15.86 10.01
CA GLU A 318 -15.36 -16.81 10.58
C GLU A 318 -16.64 -16.96 9.74
N ARG A 319 -17.13 -15.88 9.15
CA ARG A 319 -18.30 -15.90 8.26
C ARG A 319 -17.96 -16.61 6.95
N LEU A 320 -16.81 -16.28 6.34
CA LEU A 320 -16.34 -16.91 5.10
C LEU A 320 -16.18 -18.43 5.29
N LEU A 321 -15.64 -18.88 6.43
CA LEU A 321 -15.50 -20.30 6.76
C LEU A 321 -16.84 -21.03 6.94
N LYS A 322 -17.92 -20.32 7.24
CA LYS A 322 -19.28 -20.87 7.34
C LYS A 322 -20.01 -20.88 5.99
N GLY A 323 -19.36 -20.45 4.91
CA GLY A 323 -19.97 -20.32 3.58
C GLY A 323 -20.83 -19.08 3.41
N ASP A 324 -20.79 -18.12 4.35
CA ASP A 324 -21.40 -16.80 4.15
C ASP A 324 -20.40 -15.93 3.39
N TRP A 325 -20.72 -15.61 2.13
CA TRP A 325 -19.85 -14.87 1.21
C TRP A 325 -20.58 -13.68 0.59
N PRO A 326 -19.89 -12.54 0.36
CA PRO A 326 -20.41 -11.49 -0.50
C PRO A 326 -20.47 -11.97 -1.96
N LYS A 327 -21.28 -11.30 -2.79
CA LYS A 327 -21.40 -11.61 -4.23
C LYS A 327 -20.11 -11.32 -5.02
N LYS A 328 -19.32 -10.35 -4.56
CA LYS A 328 -18.09 -9.90 -5.23
C LYS A 328 -16.99 -10.95 -5.08
N ARG A 329 -16.36 -11.36 -6.19
CA ARG A 329 -15.29 -12.37 -6.18
C ARG A 329 -13.87 -11.80 -6.21
N ASN A 330 -13.67 -10.61 -6.78
CA ASN A 330 -12.36 -9.93 -6.82
C ASN A 330 -12.03 -9.25 -5.48
N ILE A 331 -11.91 -10.07 -4.45
CA ILE A 331 -11.56 -9.67 -3.08
C ILE A 331 -10.29 -10.38 -2.62
N ILE A 332 -9.46 -9.68 -1.86
CA ILE A 332 -8.26 -10.18 -1.20
C ILE A 332 -8.52 -10.13 0.30
N ILE A 333 -8.46 -11.29 0.94
CA ILE A 333 -8.67 -11.46 2.36
C ILE A 333 -7.34 -11.76 3.00
N GLU A 334 -6.94 -10.91 3.93
CA GLU A 334 -5.87 -11.25 4.85
C GLU A 334 -6.47 -12.03 6.03
N ALA A 335 -5.74 -13.05 6.46
CA ALA A 335 -6.09 -13.83 7.64
C ALA A 335 -4.82 -14.20 8.40
N GLN A 336 -4.96 -14.73 9.61
CA GLN A 336 -3.82 -15.03 10.47
C GLN A 336 -3.86 -16.45 11.02
N ALA A 337 -2.67 -17.00 11.21
CA ALA A 337 -2.45 -18.30 11.83
C ALA A 337 -1.23 -18.24 12.75
N GLY A 338 -1.22 -19.03 13.83
CA GLY A 338 -0.12 -19.05 14.80
C GLY A 338 1.12 -19.77 14.28
N SER A 339 0.98 -20.59 13.23
CA SER A 339 2.08 -21.33 12.60
C SER A 339 1.83 -21.56 11.11
N ILE A 340 2.87 -22.02 10.39
CA ILE A 340 2.78 -22.42 8.98
C ILE A 340 1.77 -23.56 8.79
N GLU A 341 1.72 -24.52 9.72
CA GLU A 341 0.82 -25.66 9.61
C GLU A 341 -0.64 -25.27 9.81
N GLU A 342 -0.91 -24.44 10.82
CA GLU A 342 -2.23 -23.82 10.99
C GLU A 342 -2.60 -22.97 9.78
N GLY A 343 -1.63 -22.27 9.18
CA GLY A 343 -1.85 -21.45 7.99
C GLY A 343 -2.24 -22.26 6.76
N ARG A 344 -1.63 -23.43 6.54
CA ARG A 344 -2.02 -24.36 5.47
C ARG A 344 -3.44 -24.89 5.66
N GLU A 345 -3.79 -25.28 6.89
CA GLU A 345 -5.13 -25.79 7.18
C GLU A 345 -6.18 -24.68 7.04
N LEU A 346 -5.90 -23.46 7.52
CA LEU A 346 -6.78 -22.31 7.35
C LEU A 346 -6.99 -21.98 5.86
N LEU A 347 -5.91 -21.92 5.07
CA LEU A 347 -5.99 -21.67 3.64
C LEU A 347 -6.85 -22.72 2.93
N LYS A 348 -6.65 -24.00 3.25
CA LYS A 348 -7.43 -25.11 2.69
C LYS A 348 -8.93 -24.96 3.00
N ARG A 349 -9.27 -24.64 4.25
CA ARG A 349 -10.67 -24.45 4.69
C ARG A 349 -11.31 -23.23 4.03
N LEU A 350 -10.58 -22.13 3.90
CA LEU A 350 -11.05 -20.91 3.21
C LEU A 350 -11.31 -21.17 1.73
N ARG A 351 -10.37 -21.82 1.02
CA ARG A 351 -10.57 -22.19 -0.39
C ARG A 351 -11.76 -23.14 -0.58
N ALA A 352 -11.95 -24.09 0.34
CA ALA A 352 -13.08 -25.04 0.30
C ALA A 352 -14.44 -24.39 0.62
N SER A 353 -14.45 -23.22 1.26
CA SER A 353 -15.70 -22.52 1.58
C SER A 353 -16.13 -21.53 0.50
N VAL A 354 -15.29 -21.24 -0.50
CA VAL A 354 -15.63 -20.36 -1.62
C VAL A 354 -16.77 -20.98 -2.43
N PRO A 355 -17.87 -20.25 -2.69
CA PRO A 355 -18.95 -20.75 -3.54
C PRO A 355 -18.49 -20.94 -4.98
N ASP A 356 -19.09 -21.92 -5.67
CA ASP A 356 -18.83 -22.25 -7.08
C ASP A 356 -18.96 -21.03 -8.02
#